data_AF-A0AAW0MIA0-F1
#
_entry.id   AF-A0AAW0MIA0-F1
#
_cell.length_a   1.000
_cell.length_b   1.000
_cell.length_c   1.000
_cell.angle_alpha   90.00
_cell.angle_beta   90.00
_cell.angle_gamma   90.00
#
_symmetry.space_group_name_H-M   'P 1'
#
loop_
_entity.id
_entity.type
_entity.pdbx_description
1 polymer ?
#
loop_
_entity_poly.entity_id
_entity_poly.type
_entity_poly.pdbx_seq_one_letter_code
_entity_poly.pdbx_strand_id
1 'polypeptide(L)'
;MGIQVIPLVLCRTLARRNINGKRSYVKVSSSLFTQLRLFDSIKNKQKNTCSGEESEKPVTVHLASGQTLKGTAGCTTPLSIAQRVRVKGALVTKVNGELWDLGRPIQTDCELQFLDFETPEGRQAAWRTGACVLSGVLQSVLGAQVYREGASEFGLYCDHHLKDGPLSLSNVEERCLMAAAQKFPITRLELKMEEVQDLFQNNDLRLWLIEEQLTGPFVSVYRCGDSIGVCDGPLLPHTGYLKIFRMLQVSMQ
;
A
#
# COMPACT_ATOMS: atom_id res chain seq x y z
N MET A 1 -45.89 -36.35 30.83
CA MET A 1 -44.83 -37.06 30.08
C MET A 1 -44.41 -36.12 28.96
N GLY A 2 -43.46 -35.20 29.13
CA GLY A 2 -42.06 -35.42 29.46
C GLY A 2 -41.27 -34.90 28.24
N ILE A 3 -41.06 -33.58 28.18
CA ILE A 3 -40.34 -32.88 27.11
C ILE A 3 -38.88 -33.35 27.15
N GLN A 4 -38.43 -34.02 26.10
CA GLN A 4 -37.06 -34.51 25.99
C GLN A 4 -36.21 -33.44 25.29
N VAL A 5 -35.42 -32.73 26.08
CA VAL A 5 -34.43 -31.77 25.63
C VAL A 5 -33.20 -32.56 25.14
N ILE A 6 -32.90 -32.48 23.84
CA ILE A 6 -31.67 -33.05 23.26
C ILE A 6 -30.58 -31.97 23.32
N PRO A 7 -29.41 -32.23 23.91
CA PRO A 7 -28.36 -31.23 24.03
C PRO A 7 -27.68 -30.98 22.67
N LEU A 8 -27.59 -29.70 22.31
CA LEU A 8 -26.85 -29.21 21.16
C LEU A 8 -25.34 -29.42 21.42
N VAL A 9 -24.80 -30.55 20.95
CA VAL A 9 -23.35 -30.79 20.96
C VAL A 9 -22.73 -29.86 19.92
N LEU A 10 -22.04 -28.82 20.40
CA LEU A 10 -21.12 -28.00 19.62
C LEU A 10 -20.09 -28.92 18.93
N CYS A 11 -20.32 -29.23 17.65
CA CYS A 11 -19.31 -29.84 16.82
C CYS A 11 -18.30 -28.75 16.41
N ARG A 12 -17.40 -28.40 17.35
CA ARG A 12 -16.17 -27.65 17.07
C ARG A 12 -15.19 -28.60 16.40
N THR A 13 -15.33 -28.78 15.09
CA THR A 13 -14.30 -29.36 14.24
C THR A 13 -13.94 -28.36 13.15
N LEU A 14 -13.37 -27.22 13.60
CA LEU A 14 -12.41 -26.51 12.74
C LEU A 14 -11.20 -27.43 12.62
N ALA A 15 -11.20 -28.23 11.56
CA ALA A 15 -10.02 -28.92 11.09
C ALA A 15 -8.92 -27.87 10.90
N ARG A 16 -8.00 -27.81 11.86
CA ARG A 16 -6.69 -27.19 11.68
C ARG A 16 -5.99 -27.98 10.58
N ARG A 17 -6.23 -27.60 9.32
CA ARG A 17 -5.33 -27.94 8.24
C ARG A 17 -4.02 -27.24 8.57
N ASN A 18 -3.07 -28.06 8.99
CA ASN A 18 -1.70 -27.70 9.23
C ASN A 18 -1.11 -27.36 7.86
N ILE A 19 -1.22 -26.09 7.43
CA ILE A 19 -0.56 -25.59 6.24
C ILE A 19 0.90 -25.41 6.64
N ASN A 20 1.66 -26.51 6.62
CA ASN A 20 3.10 -26.49 6.45
C ASN A 20 3.38 -26.00 5.02
N GLY A 21 3.13 -24.72 4.78
CA GLY A 21 3.62 -24.02 3.61
C GLY A 21 5.13 -23.97 3.75
N LYS A 22 5.82 -24.95 3.16
CA LYS A 22 7.23 -24.81 2.85
C LYS A 22 7.37 -23.45 2.18
N ARG A 23 8.10 -22.54 2.82
CA ARG A 23 8.52 -21.26 2.26
C ARG A 23 9.43 -21.63 1.09
N SER A 24 8.84 -21.93 -0.07
CA SER A 24 9.56 -21.98 -1.33
C SER A 24 9.92 -20.54 -1.64
N TYR A 25 10.98 -20.08 -0.98
CA TYR A 25 11.66 -18.86 -1.37
C TYR A 25 12.21 -19.14 -2.76
N VAL A 26 11.50 -18.65 -3.78
CA VAL A 26 12.19 -18.23 -4.99
C VAL A 26 13.27 -17.27 -4.49
N LYS A 27 14.53 -17.59 -4.78
CA LYS A 27 15.68 -16.80 -4.35
C LYS A 27 15.43 -15.37 -4.82
N VAL A 28 15.17 -14.46 -3.87
CA VAL A 28 14.97 -13.04 -4.16
C VAL A 28 16.09 -12.61 -5.10
N SER A 29 15.74 -12.02 -6.25
CA SER A 29 16.75 -11.63 -7.22
C SER A 29 17.73 -10.66 -6.54
N SER A 30 19.02 -10.79 -6.86
CA SER A 30 20.04 -9.89 -6.33
C SER A 30 19.68 -8.42 -6.59
N SER A 31 18.98 -8.13 -7.69
CA SER A 31 18.45 -6.81 -8.03
C SER A 31 17.41 -6.29 -7.04
N LEU A 32 16.41 -7.09 -6.65
CA LEU A 32 15.35 -6.66 -5.74
C LEU A 32 15.90 -6.36 -4.34
N PHE A 33 16.86 -7.16 -3.88
CA PHE A 33 17.52 -6.90 -2.60
C PHE A 33 18.33 -5.60 -2.60
N THR A 34 19.06 -5.32 -3.68
CA THR A 34 19.79 -4.06 -3.85
C THR A 34 18.83 -2.87 -3.86
N GLN A 35 17.71 -2.98 -4.58
CA GLN A 35 16.68 -1.95 -4.64
C GLN A 35 16.07 -1.64 -3.26
N LEU A 36 15.74 -2.67 -2.47
CA LEU A 36 15.23 -2.49 -1.10
C LEU A 36 16.26 -1.81 -0.19
N ARG A 37 17.54 -2.20 -0.28
CA ARG A 37 18.61 -1.56 0.48
C ARG A 37 18.80 -0.09 0.12
N LEU A 38 18.72 0.23 -1.18
CA LEU A 38 18.81 1.60 -1.65
C LEU A 38 17.64 2.43 -1.10
N PHE A 39 16.42 1.92 -1.19
CA PHE A 39 15.24 2.57 -0.61
C PHE A 39 15.42 2.86 0.89
N ASP A 40 15.90 1.87 1.66
CA ASP A 40 16.14 2.05 3.10
C ASP A 40 17.26 3.05 3.39
N SER A 41 18.31 3.08 2.55
CA SER A 41 19.38 4.08 2.64
C SER A 41 18.85 5.50 2.42
N ILE A 42 18.05 5.72 1.37
CA ILE A 42 17.45 7.02 1.07
C ILE A 42 16.52 7.46 2.20
N LYS A 43 15.64 6.56 2.66
CA LYS A 43 14.74 6.81 3.79
C LYS A 43 15.49 7.28 5.04
N ASN A 44 16.58 6.60 5.38
CA ASN A 44 17.38 6.94 6.56
C ASN A 44 18.08 8.28 6.40
N LYS A 45 18.59 8.61 5.21
CA LYS A 45 19.17 9.92 4.92
C LYS A 45 18.13 11.04 5.09
N GLN A 46 16.95 10.91 4.49
CA GLN A 46 15.87 11.88 4.62
C GLN A 46 15.43 12.06 6.08
N LYS A 47 15.30 10.97 6.84
CA LYS A 47 14.96 11.04 8.27
C LYS A 47 15.99 11.83 9.08
N ASN A 48 17.28 11.63 8.82
CA ASN A 48 18.35 12.34 9.52
C ASN A 48 18.38 13.83 9.18
N THR A 49 18.11 14.19 7.93
CA THR A 49 18.01 15.60 7.50
C THR A 49 16.80 16.29 8.16
N CYS A 50 15.64 15.63 8.19
CA CYS A 50 14.42 16.22 8.77
C CYS A 50 14.44 16.31 10.31
N SER A 51 15.22 15.47 11.00
CA SER A 51 15.35 15.53 12.47
C SER A 51 16.08 16.78 13.00
N GLY A 52 16.65 17.61 12.10
CA GLY A 52 17.44 18.77 12.47
C GLY A 52 16.67 20.09 12.68
N GLU A 53 15.49 20.30 12.06
CA GLU A 53 15.03 21.68 11.82
C GLU A 53 13.55 22.05 12.10
N GLU A 54 12.60 21.12 12.33
CA GLU A 54 11.16 21.50 12.45
C GLU A 54 10.33 20.79 13.55
N SER A 55 10.95 20.02 14.44
CA SER A 55 10.20 19.26 15.44
C SER A 55 9.65 20.15 16.56
N GLU A 56 8.35 20.04 16.85
CA GLU A 56 7.62 20.55 18.04
C GLU A 56 6.76 21.83 17.89
N LYS A 57 6.50 22.33 16.69
CA LYS A 57 5.47 23.37 16.55
C LYS A 57 4.06 22.78 16.80
N PRO A 58 3.22 23.40 17.65
CA PRO A 58 1.84 22.97 17.81
C PRO A 58 1.07 23.23 16.51
N VAL A 59 0.22 22.28 16.11
CA VAL A 59 -0.70 22.44 14.98
C VAL A 59 -2.14 22.20 15.40
N THR A 60 -3.05 22.91 14.76
CA THR A 60 -4.49 22.82 14.97
C THR A 60 -5.14 22.11 13.79
N VAL A 61 -5.86 21.03 14.06
CA VAL A 61 -6.58 20.25 13.04
C VAL A 61 -8.08 20.40 13.24
N HIS A 62 -8.74 20.94 12.23
CA HIS A 62 -10.19 21.11 12.18
C HIS A 62 -10.82 19.95 11.42
N LEU A 63 -11.68 19.19 12.07
CA LEU A 63 -12.42 18.11 11.43
C LEU A 63 -13.69 18.65 10.78
N ALA A 64 -14.09 18.06 9.65
CA ALA A 64 -15.38 18.35 9.02
C ALA A 64 -16.61 18.10 9.94
N SER A 65 -16.44 17.31 11.01
CA SER A 65 -17.46 17.11 12.06
C SER A 65 -17.61 18.32 13.02
N GLY A 66 -16.83 19.38 12.83
CA GLY A 66 -16.79 20.58 13.68
C GLY A 66 -15.86 20.47 14.90
N GLN A 67 -15.22 19.32 15.13
CA GLN A 67 -14.28 19.15 16.23
C GLN A 67 -12.90 19.70 15.87
N THR A 68 -12.28 20.41 16.82
CA THR A 68 -10.91 20.91 16.70
C THR A 68 -9.97 20.14 17.63
N LEU A 69 -8.82 19.71 17.11
CA LEU A 69 -7.83 18.94 17.84
C LEU A 69 -6.46 19.61 17.76
N LYS A 70 -5.72 19.57 18.88
CA LYS A 70 -4.31 19.95 18.89
C LYS A 70 -3.43 18.75 18.58
N GLY A 71 -2.39 18.99 17.79
CA GLY A 71 -1.33 18.06 17.45
C GLY A 71 0.04 18.76 17.43
N THR A 72 1.02 18.02 16.95
CA THR A 72 2.40 18.45 16.76
C THR A 72 2.79 18.26 15.30
N ALA A 73 3.31 19.31 14.68
CA ALA A 73 3.84 19.29 13.31
C ALA A 73 4.87 18.16 13.15
N GLY A 74 4.82 17.45 12.01
CA GLY A 74 5.74 16.36 11.70
C GLY A 74 5.52 15.06 12.49
N CYS A 75 4.67 15.06 13.53
CA CYS A 75 4.36 13.86 14.34
C CYS A 75 2.91 13.41 14.21
N THR A 76 1.96 14.35 14.13
CA THR A 76 0.53 14.03 14.10
C THR A 76 0.15 13.57 12.71
N THR A 77 -0.49 12.41 12.59
CA THR A 77 -0.96 11.86 11.32
C THR A 77 -2.49 11.79 11.30
N PRO A 78 -3.12 11.83 10.12
CA PRO A 78 -4.56 11.60 10.03
C PRO A 78 -5.00 10.27 10.66
N LEU A 79 -4.17 9.22 10.58
CA LEU A 79 -4.43 7.93 11.22
C LEU A 79 -4.51 8.04 12.74
N SER A 80 -3.60 8.76 13.39
CA SER A 80 -3.64 8.92 14.85
C SER A 80 -4.85 9.73 15.30
N ILE A 81 -5.26 10.71 14.49
CA ILE A 81 -6.49 11.48 14.70
C ILE A 81 -7.72 10.58 14.56
N ALA A 82 -7.81 9.77 13.49
CA ALA A 82 -8.91 8.83 13.26
C ALA A 82 -9.09 7.88 14.45
N GLN A 83 -7.99 7.38 15.02
CA GLN A 83 -7.99 6.54 16.20
C GLN A 83 -8.51 7.28 17.44
N ARG A 84 -8.06 8.52 17.67
CA ARG A 84 -8.49 9.36 18.81
C ARG A 84 -9.98 9.66 18.78
N VAL A 85 -10.53 9.95 17.60
CA VAL A 85 -11.95 10.27 17.41
C VAL A 85 -12.82 9.08 16.99
N ARG A 86 -12.23 7.88 16.97
CA ARG A 86 -12.90 6.60 16.68
C ARG A 86 -13.59 6.55 15.31
N VAL A 87 -13.01 7.20 14.30
CA VAL A 87 -13.46 7.08 12.91
C VAL A 87 -13.14 5.69 12.41
N LYS A 88 -14.15 5.01 11.87
CA LYS A 88 -14.02 3.67 11.28
C LYS A 88 -14.06 3.76 9.76
N GLY A 89 -13.40 2.83 9.09
CA GLY A 89 -13.47 2.71 7.63
C GLY A 89 -12.69 3.77 6.84
N ALA A 90 -12.01 4.72 7.49
CA ALA A 90 -11.16 5.67 6.80
C ALA A 90 -10.04 4.95 6.02
N LEU A 91 -9.91 5.30 4.75
CA LEU A 91 -8.92 4.77 3.81
C LEU A 91 -7.91 5.83 3.38
N VAL A 92 -8.38 7.06 3.22
CA VAL A 92 -7.60 8.21 2.79
C VAL A 92 -8.16 9.49 3.42
N THR A 93 -7.42 10.58 3.34
CA THR A 93 -7.88 11.88 3.84
C THR A 93 -7.73 12.98 2.81
N LYS A 94 -8.49 14.06 2.98
CA LYS A 94 -8.16 15.37 2.43
C LYS A 94 -7.61 16.25 3.54
N VAL A 95 -6.50 16.91 3.28
CA VAL A 95 -5.88 17.92 4.14
C VAL A 95 -5.86 19.23 3.35
N ASN A 96 -6.61 20.23 3.80
CA ASN A 96 -6.81 21.50 3.07
C ASN A 96 -7.29 21.29 1.61
N GLY A 97 -8.16 20.30 1.40
CA GLY A 97 -8.70 19.95 0.07
C GLY A 97 -7.83 19.00 -0.77
N GLU A 98 -6.57 18.78 -0.41
CA GLU A 98 -5.66 17.91 -1.14
C GLU A 98 -5.65 16.47 -0.60
N LEU A 99 -5.54 15.48 -1.49
CA LEU A 99 -5.46 14.08 -1.08
C LEU A 99 -4.19 13.78 -0.29
N TRP A 100 -4.35 13.05 0.81
CA TRP A 100 -3.30 12.84 1.80
C TRP A 100 -3.38 11.43 2.40
N ASP A 101 -2.24 10.75 2.47
CA ASP A 101 -2.15 9.44 3.10
C ASP A 101 -2.47 9.52 4.59
N LEU A 102 -3.18 8.51 5.10
CA LEU A 102 -3.48 8.39 6.52
C LEU A 102 -2.22 8.40 7.41
N GLY A 103 -1.12 7.84 6.89
CA GLY A 103 0.16 7.77 7.61
C GLY A 103 1.07 9.00 7.44
N ARG A 104 0.74 9.95 6.55
CA ARG A 104 1.60 11.11 6.25
C ARG A 104 1.41 12.20 7.33
N PRO A 105 2.47 12.66 8.01
CA PRO A 105 2.35 13.68 9.05
C PRO A 105 1.81 15.01 8.53
N ILE A 106 1.09 15.71 9.41
CA ILE A 106 0.59 17.07 9.20
C ILE A 106 1.69 18.06 9.61
N GLN A 107 1.91 19.09 8.79
CA GLN A 107 2.97 20.08 9.01
C GLN A 107 2.46 21.42 9.53
N THR A 108 1.23 21.79 9.15
CA THR A 108 0.62 23.08 9.48
C THR A 108 -0.81 22.87 9.94
N ASP A 109 -1.40 23.93 10.49
CA ASP A 109 -2.83 23.98 10.76
C ASP A 109 -3.61 23.62 9.49
N CYS A 110 -4.66 22.80 9.64
CA CYS A 110 -5.39 22.28 8.50
C CYS A 110 -6.83 21.88 8.79
N GLU A 111 -7.61 21.85 7.72
CA GLU A 111 -8.90 21.16 7.66
C GLU A 111 -8.69 19.72 7.21
N LEU A 112 -9.28 18.77 7.93
CA LEU A 112 -9.11 17.34 7.71
C LEU A 112 -10.45 16.64 7.51
N GLN A 113 -10.55 15.94 6.39
CA GLN A 113 -11.72 15.15 6.01
C GLN A 113 -11.31 13.69 5.80
N PHE A 114 -12.02 12.77 6.46
CA PHE A 114 -11.85 11.33 6.24
C PHE A 114 -12.71 10.85 5.08
N LEU A 115 -12.13 9.97 4.26
CA LEU A 115 -12.77 9.35 3.10
C LEU A 115 -12.69 7.83 3.24
N ASP A 116 -13.80 7.15 2.96
CA ASP A 116 -13.96 5.70 3.06
C ASP A 116 -14.16 5.08 1.68
N PHE A 117 -14.55 3.80 1.61
CA PHE A 117 -14.73 3.09 0.35
C PHE A 117 -15.94 3.56 -0.48
N GLU A 118 -16.85 4.34 0.10
CA GLU A 118 -18.00 4.89 -0.63
C GLU A 118 -17.59 6.08 -1.51
N THR A 119 -16.44 6.69 -1.25
CA THR A 119 -15.91 7.77 -2.09
C THR A 119 -15.04 7.24 -3.24
N PRO A 120 -15.03 7.90 -4.41
CA PRO A 120 -14.13 7.55 -5.50
C PRO A 120 -12.66 7.50 -5.06
N GLU A 121 -12.22 8.46 -4.26
CA GLU A 121 -10.82 8.57 -3.83
C GLU A 121 -10.42 7.44 -2.86
N GLY A 122 -11.34 7.00 -1.98
CA GLY A 122 -11.09 5.85 -1.12
C GLY A 122 -11.01 4.54 -1.89
N ARG A 123 -11.84 4.34 -2.92
CA ARG A 123 -11.72 3.19 -3.85
C ARG A 123 -10.40 3.22 -4.61
N GLN A 124 -10.00 4.39 -5.12
CA GLN A 124 -8.72 4.56 -5.81
C GLN A 124 -7.53 4.20 -4.91
N ALA A 125 -7.51 4.67 -3.65
CA ALA A 125 -6.46 4.32 -2.69
C ALA A 125 -6.40 2.80 -2.42
N ALA A 126 -7.57 2.14 -2.33
CA ALA A 126 -7.63 0.69 -2.18
C ALA A 126 -7.12 -0.06 -3.43
N TRP A 127 -7.52 0.36 -4.62
CA TRP A 127 -7.06 -0.26 -5.87
C TRP A 127 -5.56 -0.06 -6.11
N ARG A 128 -5.02 1.15 -5.88
CA ARG A 128 -3.57 1.42 -5.98
C ARG A 128 -2.78 0.54 -5.01
N THR A 129 -3.24 0.43 -3.77
CA THR A 129 -2.62 -0.46 -2.78
C THR A 129 -2.70 -1.92 -3.21
N GLY A 130 -3.82 -2.34 -3.78
CA GLY A 130 -3.98 -3.68 -4.36
C GLY A 130 -3.04 -3.94 -5.53
N ALA A 131 -2.82 -2.94 -6.39
CA ALA A 131 -1.88 -3.01 -7.51
C ALA A 131 -0.43 -3.21 -7.02
N CYS A 132 -0.03 -2.54 -5.93
CA CYS A 132 1.28 -2.76 -5.31
C CYS A 132 1.43 -4.18 -4.74
N VAL A 133 0.38 -4.72 -4.09
CA VAL A 133 0.38 -6.10 -3.62
C VAL A 133 0.51 -7.08 -4.79
N LEU A 134 -0.26 -6.86 -5.87
CA LEU A 134 -0.19 -7.66 -7.07
C LEU A 134 1.22 -7.63 -7.68
N SER A 135 1.76 -6.44 -7.92
CA SER A 135 3.12 -6.25 -8.44
C SER A 135 4.16 -7.01 -7.59
N GLY A 136 4.08 -6.89 -6.26
CA GLY A 136 4.94 -7.62 -5.34
C GLY A 136 4.84 -9.14 -5.47
N VAL A 137 3.62 -9.69 -5.60
CA VAL A 137 3.41 -11.13 -5.81
C VAL A 137 3.97 -11.57 -7.17
N LEU A 138 3.71 -10.82 -8.24
CA LEU A 138 4.22 -11.15 -9.58
C LEU A 138 5.75 -11.17 -9.61
N GLN A 139 6.41 -10.17 -9.03
CA GLN A 139 7.87 -10.08 -9.00
C GLN A 139 8.50 -11.14 -8.10
N SER A 140 8.08 -11.21 -6.83
CA SER A 140 8.76 -12.03 -5.81
C SER A 140 8.43 -13.52 -5.91
N VAL A 141 7.22 -13.87 -6.37
CA VAL A 141 6.74 -15.25 -6.35
C VAL A 141 6.75 -15.88 -7.72
N LEU A 142 6.40 -15.12 -8.76
CA LEU A 142 6.33 -15.64 -10.13
C LEU A 142 7.52 -15.22 -10.99
N GLY A 143 8.44 -14.40 -10.47
CA GLY A 143 9.61 -13.95 -11.21
C GLY A 143 9.27 -13.08 -12.43
N ALA A 144 8.09 -12.46 -12.43
CA ALA A 144 7.68 -11.58 -13.51
C ALA A 144 8.42 -10.23 -13.44
N GLN A 145 8.70 -9.66 -14.59
CA GLN A 145 9.13 -8.27 -14.69
C GLN A 145 7.88 -7.39 -14.77
N VAL A 146 7.67 -6.52 -13.78
CA VAL A 146 6.54 -5.57 -13.79
C VAL A 146 7.00 -4.24 -14.37
N TYR A 147 6.21 -3.71 -15.31
CA TYR A 147 6.49 -2.43 -15.96
C TYR A 147 5.65 -1.31 -15.35
N ARG A 148 4.35 -1.58 -15.14
CA ARG A 148 3.41 -0.61 -14.60
C ARG A 148 2.42 -1.29 -13.68
N GLU A 149 2.06 -0.61 -12.60
CA GLU A 149 0.98 -1.00 -11.71
C GLU A 149 0.16 0.24 -11.39
N GLY A 150 -1.15 0.10 -11.31
CA GLY A 150 -2.00 1.26 -11.10
C GLY A 150 -3.46 0.92 -10.84
N ALA A 151 -4.26 1.99 -10.78
CA ALA A 151 -5.69 1.92 -10.66
C ALA A 151 -6.35 2.68 -11.82
N SER A 152 -7.43 2.10 -12.32
CA SER A 152 -8.37 2.70 -13.26
C SER A 152 -9.66 3.08 -12.51
N GLU A 153 -10.64 3.62 -13.20
CA GLU A 153 -11.98 3.88 -12.63
C GLU A 153 -12.67 2.60 -12.13
N PHE A 154 -12.35 1.43 -12.69
CA PHE A 154 -13.06 0.18 -12.43
C PHE A 154 -12.28 -0.83 -11.58
N GLY A 155 -11.02 -0.56 -11.26
CA GLY A 155 -10.19 -1.51 -10.53
C GLY A 155 -8.69 -1.30 -10.72
N LEU A 156 -7.93 -2.27 -10.22
CA LEU A 156 -6.48 -2.31 -10.34
C LEU A 156 -6.02 -3.01 -11.62
N TYR A 157 -4.83 -2.67 -12.11
CA TYR A 157 -4.17 -3.34 -13.23
C TYR A 157 -2.66 -3.46 -13.00
N CYS A 158 -2.01 -4.38 -13.72
CA CYS A 158 -0.57 -4.56 -13.67
C CYS A 158 -0.02 -5.08 -15.01
N ASP A 159 0.77 -4.25 -15.68
CA ASP A 159 1.46 -4.56 -16.93
C ASP A 159 2.76 -5.27 -16.57
N HIS A 160 2.92 -6.50 -17.05
CA HIS A 160 4.04 -7.37 -16.66
C HIS A 160 4.44 -8.29 -17.80
N HIS A 161 5.66 -8.79 -17.72
CA HIS A 161 6.18 -9.86 -18.56
C HIS A 161 6.54 -11.07 -17.70
N LEU A 162 5.97 -12.21 -18.04
CA LEU A 162 6.27 -13.50 -17.43
C LEU A 162 6.95 -14.38 -18.47
N LYS A 163 8.14 -14.90 -18.13
CA LYS A 163 8.91 -15.75 -19.05
C LYS A 163 8.30 -17.13 -19.24
N ASP A 164 7.68 -17.68 -18.19
CA ASP A 164 7.27 -19.07 -18.12
C ASP A 164 5.74 -19.21 -17.98
N GLY A 165 5.11 -19.78 -19.01
CA GLY A 165 3.74 -20.29 -18.97
C GLY A 165 2.63 -19.24 -18.76
N PRO A 166 1.36 -19.67 -18.84
CA PRO A 166 0.23 -18.78 -18.62
C PRO A 166 0.08 -18.41 -17.14
N LEU A 167 -0.31 -17.16 -16.87
CA LEU A 167 -0.62 -16.70 -15.54
C LEU A 167 -1.90 -17.36 -15.02
N SER A 168 -1.80 -18.15 -13.94
CA SER A 168 -2.98 -18.69 -13.25
C SER A 168 -3.58 -17.64 -12.32
N LEU A 169 -4.73 -17.07 -12.72
CA LEU A 169 -5.42 -16.02 -11.96
C LEU A 169 -5.77 -16.45 -10.54
N SER A 170 -6.23 -17.69 -10.33
CA SER A 170 -6.60 -18.18 -9.00
C SER A 170 -5.38 -18.30 -8.07
N ASN A 171 -4.24 -18.77 -8.58
CA ASN A 171 -2.99 -18.84 -7.83
C ASN A 171 -2.45 -17.45 -7.48
N VAL A 172 -2.57 -16.47 -8.39
CA VAL A 172 -2.21 -15.08 -8.09
C VAL A 172 -3.12 -14.50 -7.03
N GLU A 173 -4.44 -14.69 -7.16
CA GLU A 173 -5.44 -14.19 -6.21
C GLU A 173 -5.18 -14.72 -4.78
N GLU A 174 -4.96 -16.03 -4.64
CA GLU A 174 -4.62 -16.65 -3.35
C GLU A 174 -3.35 -16.03 -2.74
N ARG A 175 -2.30 -15.84 -3.55
CA ARG A 175 -1.04 -15.24 -3.09
C ARG A 175 -1.19 -13.77 -2.70
N CYS A 176 -1.99 -13.00 -3.44
CA CYS A 176 -2.32 -11.62 -3.08
C CYS A 176 -3.06 -11.56 -1.74
N LEU A 177 -4.03 -12.44 -1.51
CA LEU A 177 -4.73 -12.53 -0.23
C LEU A 177 -3.77 -12.92 0.92
N MET A 178 -2.86 -13.86 0.69
CA MET A 178 -1.83 -14.23 1.65
C MET A 178 -0.91 -13.06 1.98
N ALA A 179 -0.46 -12.29 0.97
CA ALA A 179 0.37 -11.11 1.16
C ALA A 179 -0.39 -9.98 1.88
N ALA A 180 -1.67 -9.77 1.58
CA ALA A 180 -2.51 -8.81 2.27
C ALA A 180 -2.69 -9.17 3.76
N ALA A 181 -2.84 -10.46 4.07
CA ALA A 181 -2.99 -10.94 5.44
C ALA A 181 -1.75 -10.67 6.33
N GLN A 182 -0.56 -10.49 5.74
CA GLN A 182 0.67 -10.15 6.47
C GLN A 182 0.67 -8.71 7.02
N LYS A 183 -0.23 -7.84 6.54
CA LYS A 183 -0.32 -6.43 6.95
C LYS A 183 1.00 -5.66 6.80
N PHE A 184 1.68 -5.83 5.66
CA PHE A 184 2.91 -5.10 5.39
C PHE A 184 2.66 -3.59 5.47
N PRO A 185 3.47 -2.83 6.24
CA PRO A 185 3.36 -1.39 6.30
C PRO A 185 3.74 -0.79 4.94
N ILE A 186 3.04 0.27 4.55
CA ILE A 186 3.32 1.00 3.34
C ILE A 186 4.10 2.26 3.70
N THR A 187 5.28 2.43 3.09
CA THR A 187 6.14 3.59 3.32
C THR A 187 6.24 4.41 2.05
N ARG A 188 5.99 5.72 2.15
CA ARG A 188 6.15 6.69 1.08
C ARG A 188 7.49 7.41 1.19
N LEU A 189 8.14 7.67 0.05
CA LEU A 189 9.22 8.66 -0.12
C LEU A 189 8.88 9.59 -1.28
N GLU A 190 9.35 10.83 -1.21
CA GLU A 190 9.44 11.72 -2.36
C GLU A 190 10.89 11.74 -2.82
N LEU A 191 11.12 11.35 -4.07
CA LEU A 191 12.45 11.15 -4.64
C LEU A 191 12.65 12.04 -5.85
N LYS A 192 13.89 12.46 -6.10
CA LYS A 192 14.26 13.08 -7.38
C LYS A 192 14.39 12.02 -8.47
N MET A 193 14.39 12.47 -9.72
CA MET A 193 14.45 11.53 -10.85
C MET A 193 15.73 10.67 -10.85
N GLU A 194 16.86 11.23 -10.43
CA GLU A 194 18.13 10.50 -10.38
C GLU A 194 18.05 9.33 -9.37
N GLU A 195 17.39 9.54 -8.22
CA GLU A 195 17.20 8.50 -7.21
C GLU A 195 16.23 7.40 -7.69
N VAL A 196 15.24 7.79 -8.50
CA VAL A 196 14.30 6.84 -9.14
C VAL A 196 15.01 6.00 -10.20
N GLN A 197 15.89 6.63 -11.00
CA GLN A 197 16.74 5.93 -11.97
C GLN A 197 17.62 4.90 -11.29
N ASP A 198 18.26 5.25 -10.17
CA ASP A 198 19.07 4.30 -9.40
C ASP A 198 18.25 3.12 -8.85
N LEU A 199 17.01 3.38 -8.40
CA LEU A 199 16.10 2.33 -7.89
C LEU A 199 15.66 1.36 -8.98
N PHE A 200 15.34 1.85 -10.17
CA PHE A 200 14.79 1.02 -11.26
C PHE A 200 15.78 0.76 -12.41
N GLN A 201 17.08 0.95 -12.19
CA GLN A 201 18.15 0.79 -13.19
C GLN A 201 18.20 -0.55 -13.94
N ASN A 202 17.52 -1.59 -13.42
CA ASN A 202 17.45 -2.91 -14.04
C ASN A 202 16.18 -3.11 -14.90
N ASN A 203 15.42 -2.05 -15.15
CA ASN A 203 14.13 -2.10 -15.84
C ASN A 203 13.92 -0.87 -16.75
N ASP A 204 14.64 -0.85 -17.87
CA ASP A 204 14.64 0.27 -18.83
C ASP A 204 13.24 0.66 -19.31
N LEU A 205 12.38 -0.33 -19.59
CA LEU A 205 11.00 -0.05 -20.02
C LEU A 205 10.20 0.66 -18.92
N ARG A 206 10.38 0.24 -17.65
CA ARG A 206 9.73 0.92 -16.53
C ARG A 206 10.25 2.34 -16.35
N LEU A 207 11.56 2.56 -16.48
CA LEU A 207 12.15 3.90 -16.40
C LEU A 207 11.61 4.82 -17.48
N TRP A 208 11.58 4.35 -18.73
CA TRP A 208 10.99 5.10 -19.84
C TRP A 208 9.51 5.45 -19.58
N LEU A 209 8.73 4.50 -19.06
CA LEU A 209 7.34 4.76 -18.69
C LEU A 209 7.18 5.78 -17.56
N ILE A 210 8.09 5.78 -16.59
CA ILE A 210 8.11 6.77 -15.50
C ILE A 210 8.45 8.15 -16.07
N GLU A 211 9.45 8.25 -16.94
CA GLU A 211 9.86 9.49 -17.61
C GLU A 211 8.71 10.13 -18.38
N GLU A 212 7.95 9.33 -19.14
CA GLU A 212 6.80 9.81 -19.91
C GLU A 212 5.63 10.28 -19.03
N GLN A 213 5.51 9.76 -17.81
CA GLN A 213 4.41 10.08 -16.89
C GLN A 213 4.75 11.24 -15.93
N LEU A 214 6.01 11.64 -15.86
CA LEU A 214 6.48 12.64 -14.91
C LEU A 214 6.13 14.06 -15.33
N THR A 215 5.57 14.82 -14.38
CA THR A 215 5.16 16.22 -14.59
C THR A 215 5.85 17.20 -13.64
N GLY A 216 6.74 16.72 -12.75
CA GLY A 216 7.34 17.55 -11.71
C GLY A 216 8.75 17.12 -11.26
N PRO A 217 9.37 17.89 -10.35
CA PRO A 217 10.74 17.65 -9.90
C PRO A 217 10.89 16.46 -8.94
N PHE A 218 9.78 15.96 -8.40
CA PHE A 218 9.75 14.85 -7.45
C PHE A 218 8.75 13.79 -7.86
N VAL A 219 9.07 12.56 -7.49
CA VAL A 219 8.30 11.35 -7.77
C VAL A 219 7.90 10.71 -6.45
N SER A 220 6.63 10.36 -6.31
CA SER A 220 6.16 9.60 -5.16
C SER A 220 6.46 8.11 -5.34
N VAL A 221 7.23 7.55 -4.41
CA VAL A 221 7.64 6.14 -4.42
C VAL A 221 7.15 5.47 -3.14
N TYR A 222 6.50 4.32 -3.31
CA TYR A 222 5.92 3.56 -2.22
C TYR A 222 6.59 2.19 -2.11
N ARG A 223 6.96 1.81 -0.89
CA ARG A 223 7.36 0.45 -0.56
C ARG A 223 6.20 -0.28 0.12
N CYS A 224 5.90 -1.47 -0.38
CA CYS A 224 4.90 -2.40 0.15
C CYS A 224 5.55 -3.77 0.34
N GLY A 225 6.04 -4.05 1.55
CA GLY A 225 6.83 -5.26 1.82
C GLY A 225 8.12 -5.27 1.00
N ASP A 226 8.23 -6.23 0.08
CA ASP A 226 9.38 -6.40 -0.81
C ASP A 226 9.19 -5.74 -2.19
N SER A 227 8.02 -5.12 -2.43
CA SER A 227 7.75 -4.37 -3.66
C SER A 227 8.01 -2.89 -3.45
N ILE A 228 8.57 -2.22 -4.47
CA ILE A 228 8.69 -0.77 -4.54
C ILE A 228 8.08 -0.31 -5.87
N GLY A 229 7.13 0.62 -5.78
CA GLY A 229 6.35 1.12 -6.89
C GLY A 229 6.36 2.64 -6.99
N VAL A 230 6.22 3.17 -8.21
CA VAL A 230 5.95 4.60 -8.44
C VAL A 230 4.44 4.78 -8.52
N CYS A 231 3.91 5.73 -7.77
CA CYS A 231 2.48 6.03 -7.75
C CYS A 231 2.26 7.43 -7.18
N ASP A 232 1.33 8.21 -7.72
CA ASP A 232 0.97 9.52 -7.15
C ASP A 232 0.27 9.40 -5.78
N GLY A 233 -0.25 8.20 -5.48
CA GLY A 233 -0.99 7.90 -4.27
C GLY A 233 -2.28 8.70 -4.14
N PRO A 234 -2.87 8.75 -2.93
CA PRO A 234 -2.44 8.07 -1.70
C PRO A 234 -2.61 6.55 -1.73
N LEU A 235 -1.90 5.85 -0.84
CA LEU A 235 -2.06 4.42 -0.56
C LEU A 235 -2.61 4.20 0.86
N LEU A 236 -3.12 2.99 1.12
CA LEU A 236 -3.56 2.59 2.46
C LEU A 236 -2.36 2.44 3.41
N PRO A 237 -2.56 2.53 4.74
CA PRO A 237 -1.45 2.42 5.70
C PRO A 237 -0.69 1.08 5.67
N HIS A 238 -1.41 -0.01 5.38
CA HIS A 238 -0.83 -1.34 5.28
C HIS A 238 -1.71 -2.27 4.44
N THR A 239 -1.14 -3.35 3.93
CA THR A 239 -1.85 -4.29 3.04
C THR A 239 -3.06 -4.98 3.69
N GLY A 240 -3.08 -5.06 5.02
CA GLY A 240 -4.16 -5.67 5.79
C GLY A 240 -5.54 -5.01 5.69
N TYR A 241 -5.64 -3.82 5.08
CA TYR A 241 -6.93 -3.21 4.75
C TYR A 241 -7.63 -3.93 3.59
N LEU A 242 -6.86 -4.60 2.73
CA LEU A 242 -7.39 -5.38 1.61
C LEU A 242 -7.89 -6.73 2.14
N LYS A 243 -9.21 -6.87 2.27
CA LYS A 243 -9.87 -8.11 2.75
C LYS A 243 -10.34 -9.01 1.62
N ILE A 244 -10.61 -8.42 0.47
CA ILE A 244 -11.10 -9.10 -0.72
C ILE A 244 -10.16 -8.70 -1.85
N PHE A 245 -9.75 -9.68 -2.62
CA PHE A 245 -8.93 -9.51 -3.80
C PHE A 245 -9.54 -10.40 -4.86
N ARG A 246 -9.84 -9.85 -6.04
CA ARG A 246 -10.39 -10.65 -7.15
C ARG A 246 -9.71 -10.27 -8.46
N MET A 247 -9.23 -11.28 -9.18
CA MET A 247 -8.73 -11.10 -10.54
C MET A 247 -9.86 -11.33 -11.55
N LEU A 248 -9.96 -10.43 -12.54
CA LEU A 248 -11.02 -10.50 -13.55
C LEU A 248 -10.55 -11.22 -14.81
N GLN A 249 -9.43 -10.76 -15.38
CA GLN A 249 -8.92 -11.25 -16.65
C GLN A 249 -7.43 -10.94 -16.79
N VAL A 250 -6.79 -11.63 -17.72
CA VAL A 250 -5.48 -11.28 -18.26
C VAL A 250 -5.70 -10.87 -19.70
N SER A 251 -5.30 -9.65 -20.04
CA SER A 251 -5.32 -9.16 -21.42
C SER A 251 -3.90 -9.29 -21.99
N MET A 252 -3.76 -9.88 -23.16
CA MET A 252 -2.51 -9.82 -23.92
C MET A 252 -2.58 -8.60 -24.84
N GLN A 253 -1.61 -7.70 -24.73
CA GLN A 253 -1.39 -6.59 -25.65
C GLN A 253 -0.26 -6.91 -26.61
#